data_AF-I0TEP9-F1
#
_entry.id   AF-I0TEP9-F1
#
_cell.length_a   1.000
_cell.length_b   1.000
_cell.length_c   1.000
_cell.angle_alpha   90.00
_cell.angle_beta   90.00
_cell.angle_gamma   90.00
#
_symmetry.space_group_name_H-M   'P 1'
#
loop_
_entity.id
_entity.type
_entity.pdbx_description
1 polymer ?
#
loop_
_entity_poly.entity_id
_entity_poly.type
_entity_poly.pdbx_seq_one_letter_code
_entity_poly.pdbx_strand_id
1 'polypeptide(L)'
;MTKKSIYFGTLLLTALALGSCASDDTATDKTAGKDTPKTGTVFSSETEPATRTSATYTGSGLDFYWTANDKIWVKDDNNTYHQSSEDDIANRIAAVPGSTTTAKAKFWVEGTYSNGTYKVRYTGKNGVQDKVTIKASQTQSTPNDAAHIAEDGDFGVADATGSGKYTFTLNHKAAYVTFMPYNTQGKIGGVIQKIRISTSNPSDHLAGTFDLADDGTLSNPTGTSNSVELNLSNFSIPQVSTYTKNAATMVVKPGTYSNVTIEYTLHDAVTNVSGTIKRTYPSVTFDAGKNTPVRTDMRIKVYHGNEYYMWDAVDPYWKGYEWNNPNTALRFQPIVNGQSDPTHIPQSGTSRNYNDIASGTASHSAKDCPNSNELCWYAEKGEPYWDNTTLWVTMDHLYVGGMWFLKQSAIASKNGKNVSDLKLAAPNGTDYNTTTFYPDAGYTNNSVPTGIPSNLSDYFYLPTLGIYNNDPARTFLSPGIIGDFWSSTTSGNMDKVCILFIKANIVRVFPTPRNGGVTRFSSSNEDEYCPF
;
A
#
# COMPACT_ATOMS: atom_id res chain seq x y z
N MET A 1 19.71 7.24 51.31
CA MET A 1 18.86 8.15 52.09
C MET A 1 18.34 9.23 51.15
N THR A 2 17.04 9.52 51.26
CA THR A 2 16.28 10.62 50.63
C THR A 2 16.32 10.75 49.10
N LYS A 3 15.37 10.04 48.48
CA LYS A 3 14.77 10.38 47.18
C LYS A 3 14.02 11.72 47.29
N LYS A 4 14.15 12.59 46.29
CA LYS A 4 13.11 13.54 45.90
C LYS A 4 12.81 13.32 44.42
N SER A 5 11.60 12.86 44.15
CA SER A 5 11.00 12.75 42.82
C SER A 5 10.33 14.07 42.45
N ILE A 6 10.49 14.49 41.20
CA ILE A 6 9.56 15.38 40.51
C ILE A 6 9.20 14.66 39.21
N TYR A 7 7.90 14.37 39.04
CA TYR A 7 7.30 13.77 37.86
C TYR A 7 6.61 14.86 37.03
N PHE A 8 6.82 14.83 35.70
CA PHE A 8 5.89 15.15 34.59
C PHE A 8 6.71 14.90 33.30
N GLY A 9 6.33 14.14 32.28
CA GLY A 9 5.22 13.24 32.00
C GLY A 9 5.59 12.38 30.77
N THR A 10 4.99 11.19 30.68
CA THR A 10 4.74 10.37 29.48
C THR A 10 5.86 10.15 28.44
N LEU A 11 6.56 9.02 28.55
CA LEU A 11 6.58 7.96 27.52
C LEU A 11 7.12 6.67 28.16
N LEU A 12 6.33 5.59 28.12
CA LEU A 12 6.76 4.26 28.60
C LEU A 12 7.88 3.74 27.70
N LEU A 13 9.12 3.84 28.19
CA LEU A 13 10.26 3.07 27.70
C LEU A 13 10.38 1.81 28.57
N THR A 14 9.93 0.67 28.08
CA THR A 14 10.36 -0.62 28.63
C THR A 14 11.80 -0.84 28.22
N ALA A 15 12.73 -0.48 29.11
CA ALA A 15 14.12 -0.88 29.03
C ALA A 15 14.22 -2.38 29.31
N LEU A 16 14.35 -3.20 28.25
CA LEU A 16 15.00 -4.50 28.38
C LEU A 16 16.51 -4.26 28.43
N ALA A 17 17.08 -4.41 29.62
CA ALA A 17 18.50 -4.65 29.78
C ALA A 17 18.81 -6.05 29.24
N LEU A 18 19.41 -6.13 28.06
CA LEU A 18 20.19 -7.30 27.66
C LEU A 18 21.64 -6.96 27.89
N GLY A 19 22.19 -7.47 28.99
CA GLY A 19 23.62 -7.68 29.08
C GLY A 19 23.98 -8.80 28.11
N SER A 20 24.96 -8.56 27.25
CA SER A 20 25.75 -9.64 26.65
C SER A 20 27.20 -9.18 26.54
N CYS A 21 28.02 -9.85 27.35
CA CYS A 21 29.45 -10.08 27.25
C CYS A 21 30.24 -9.18 26.28
N ALA A 22 31.13 -8.39 26.87
CA ALA A 22 32.42 -8.14 26.24
C ALA A 22 33.07 -9.51 25.93
N SER A 23 33.02 -9.94 24.69
CA SER A 23 34.04 -10.84 24.16
C SER A 23 35.22 -9.94 23.79
N ASP A 24 36.17 -9.80 24.72
CA ASP A 24 37.55 -9.51 24.33
C ASP A 24 37.97 -10.65 23.41
N ASP A 25 37.94 -10.40 22.10
CA ASP A 25 38.42 -11.37 21.13
C ASP A 25 39.95 -11.29 21.09
N THR A 26 40.56 -11.91 22.10
CA THR A 26 41.93 -12.41 21.98
C THR A 26 41.91 -13.63 21.08
N ALA A 27 41.74 -13.41 19.78
CA ALA A 27 41.98 -14.44 18.79
C ALA A 27 43.49 -14.74 18.79
N THR A 28 43.87 -15.79 19.51
CA THR A 28 45.16 -16.45 19.36
C THR A 28 45.35 -16.87 17.90
N ASP A 29 46.40 -16.34 17.28
CA ASP A 29 46.98 -16.83 16.04
C ASP A 29 47.10 -18.35 16.05
N LYS A 30 46.45 -19.01 15.08
CA LYS A 30 46.73 -20.33 14.48
C LYS A 30 45.66 -20.56 13.42
N THR A 31 45.93 -20.80 12.15
CA THR A 31 47.12 -21.29 11.44
C THR A 31 47.18 -20.59 10.09
N ALA A 32 48.37 -20.15 9.69
CA ALA A 32 48.65 -19.50 8.42
C ALA A 32 48.25 -20.38 7.23
N GLY A 33 47.11 -20.06 6.60
CA GLY A 33 47.06 -20.09 5.15
C GLY A 33 48.06 -19.06 4.63
N LYS A 34 48.81 -19.37 3.58
CA LYS A 34 49.70 -18.40 2.93
C LYS A 34 48.87 -17.22 2.41
N ASP A 35 48.68 -16.20 3.25
CA ASP A 35 48.26 -14.89 2.79
C ASP A 35 49.42 -14.35 1.96
N THR A 36 49.21 -14.25 0.65
CA THR A 36 50.08 -13.50 -0.24
C THR A 36 50.25 -12.10 0.37
N PRO A 37 51.48 -11.55 0.50
CA PRO A 37 51.66 -10.21 1.03
C PRO A 37 50.85 -9.21 0.21
N LYS A 38 49.85 -8.60 0.84
CA LYS A 38 49.00 -7.59 0.20
C LYS A 38 49.79 -6.31 -0.01
N THR A 39 49.66 -5.69 -1.17
CA THR A 39 50.41 -4.47 -1.53
C THR A 39 49.58 -3.20 -1.30
N GLY A 40 50.18 -2.18 -0.67
CA GLY A 40 49.53 -0.88 -0.42
C GLY A 40 49.46 -0.50 1.06
N THR A 41 49.01 0.73 1.34
CA THR A 41 48.78 1.24 2.70
C THR A 41 47.42 0.78 3.20
N VAL A 42 47.35 0.35 4.46
CA VAL A 42 46.12 -0.19 5.06
C VAL A 42 45.24 0.93 5.60
N PHE A 43 43.99 0.96 5.14
CA PHE A 43 42.90 1.77 5.68
C PHE A 43 41.85 0.83 6.28
N SER A 44 41.45 1.09 7.52
CA SER A 44 40.64 0.17 8.32
C SER A 44 39.39 0.83 8.88
N SER A 45 38.26 0.14 8.79
CA SER A 45 36.97 0.56 9.36
C SER A 45 36.69 -0.12 10.71
N GLU A 46 37.71 -0.26 11.56
CA GLU A 46 37.67 -1.12 12.74
C GLU A 46 37.08 -0.48 14.01
N THR A 47 36.88 0.84 14.02
CA THR A 47 36.31 1.60 15.15
C THR A 47 34.79 1.74 15.04
N GLU A 48 34.08 1.46 16.13
CA GLU A 48 32.63 1.70 16.24
C GLU A 48 32.30 3.20 16.31
N PRO A 49 31.20 3.67 15.68
CA PRO A 49 30.30 2.89 14.82
C PRO A 49 30.93 2.61 13.46
N ALA A 50 30.86 1.34 13.04
CA ALA A 50 31.49 0.88 11.81
C ALA A 50 30.81 1.44 10.54
N THR A 51 31.52 1.39 9.42
CA THR A 51 31.23 2.06 8.12
C THR A 51 30.92 1.03 7.05
N ARG A 52 29.96 1.26 6.13
CA ARG A 52 29.18 0.11 5.62
C ARG A 52 28.37 0.44 4.34
N THR A 53 27.68 -0.50 3.65
CA THR A 53 27.18 -0.34 2.24
C THR A 53 25.85 -1.04 1.87
N SER A 54 25.41 -2.05 2.64
CA SER A 54 24.07 -2.69 2.57
C SER A 54 23.31 -2.43 3.86
N ALA A 55 21.97 -2.54 3.94
CA ALA A 55 21.29 -2.31 5.21
C ALA A 55 20.06 -3.19 5.53
N THR A 56 19.76 -3.32 6.83
CA THR A 56 18.53 -3.90 7.36
C THR A 56 17.87 -2.91 8.31
N TYR A 57 16.55 -2.73 8.23
CA TYR A 57 15.84 -1.89 9.18
C TYR A 57 15.58 -2.66 10.49
N THR A 58 15.99 -2.07 11.60
CA THR A 58 15.94 -2.68 12.94
C THR A 58 14.71 -2.26 13.76
N GLY A 59 13.86 -1.40 13.21
CA GLY A 59 12.75 -0.76 13.93
C GLY A 59 13.05 0.66 14.39
N SER A 60 14.34 1.04 14.52
CA SER A 60 14.78 2.40 14.90
C SER A 60 15.65 3.07 13.85
N GLY A 61 16.30 2.30 12.97
CA GLY A 61 17.21 2.82 11.95
C GLY A 61 17.66 1.74 10.97
N LEU A 62 18.56 2.10 10.06
CA LEU A 62 19.24 1.16 9.16
C LEU A 62 20.58 0.77 9.78
N ASP A 63 20.81 -0.52 9.95
CA ASP A 63 22.12 -1.05 10.26
C ASP A 63 22.83 -1.32 8.95
N PHE A 64 23.92 -0.60 8.68
CA PHE A 64 24.65 -0.82 7.44
C PHE A 64 25.67 -1.99 7.57
N TYR A 65 26.13 -2.61 6.47
CA TYR A 65 27.23 -3.59 6.45
C TYR A 65 28.07 -3.53 5.16
N TRP A 66 29.37 -3.82 5.19
CA TRP A 66 30.17 -4.04 3.97
C TRP A 66 29.75 -5.33 3.26
N THR A 67 29.79 -5.31 1.94
CA THR A 67 29.49 -6.44 1.06
C THR A 67 30.67 -6.74 0.13
N ALA A 68 30.68 -7.95 -0.42
CA ALA A 68 31.72 -8.34 -1.36
C ALA A 68 31.80 -7.34 -2.53
N ASN A 69 33.04 -6.98 -2.90
CA ASN A 69 33.40 -6.04 -3.97
C ASN A 69 33.19 -4.56 -3.65
N ASP A 70 32.84 -4.18 -2.42
CA ASP A 70 32.93 -2.78 -2.04
C ASP A 70 34.36 -2.28 -2.11
N LYS A 71 34.51 -1.05 -2.59
CA LYS A 71 35.80 -0.37 -2.76
C LYS A 71 35.72 1.02 -2.16
N ILE A 72 36.86 1.49 -1.65
CA ILE A 72 37.03 2.87 -1.24
C ILE A 72 38.02 3.58 -2.16
N TRP A 73 37.93 4.90 -2.17
CA TRP A 73 38.91 5.78 -2.80
C TRP A 73 39.61 6.59 -1.72
N VAL A 74 40.93 6.67 -1.76
CA VAL A 74 41.71 7.50 -0.84
C VAL A 74 42.55 8.50 -1.60
N LYS A 75 42.51 9.75 -1.16
CA LYS A 75 43.30 10.84 -1.74
C LYS A 75 44.72 10.78 -1.19
N ASP A 76 45.73 10.67 -2.06
CA ASP A 76 47.14 10.63 -1.65
C ASP A 76 47.75 12.04 -1.45
N ASP A 77 49.04 12.06 -1.10
CA ASP A 77 49.82 13.30 -0.92
C ASP A 77 49.90 14.18 -2.19
N ASN A 78 49.68 13.60 -3.37
CA ASN A 78 49.67 14.30 -4.66
C ASN A 78 48.26 14.78 -5.06
N ASN A 79 47.29 14.75 -4.13
CA ASN A 79 45.89 15.08 -4.37
C ASN A 79 45.18 14.18 -5.40
N THR A 80 45.69 12.97 -5.62
CA THR A 80 45.11 11.98 -6.55
C THR A 80 44.36 10.91 -5.77
N TYR A 81 43.14 10.57 -6.19
CA TYR A 81 42.38 9.48 -5.59
C TYR A 81 42.81 8.13 -6.17
N HIS A 82 43.12 7.19 -5.29
CA HIS A 82 43.42 5.80 -5.65
C HIS A 82 42.33 4.88 -5.10
N GLN A 83 41.89 3.92 -5.92
CA GLN A 83 40.96 2.88 -5.49
C GLN A 83 41.70 1.83 -4.67
N SER A 84 41.03 1.24 -3.68
CA SER A 84 41.56 0.06 -2.99
C SER A 84 41.76 -1.10 -3.96
N SER A 85 43.00 -1.59 -4.10
CA SER A 85 43.35 -2.74 -4.95
C SER A 85 42.97 -4.06 -4.29
N GLU A 86 43.09 -4.14 -2.96
CA GLU A 86 42.77 -5.33 -2.18
C GLU A 86 41.94 -4.99 -0.94
N ASP A 87 41.21 -5.99 -0.41
CA ASP A 87 40.42 -5.88 0.81
C ASP A 87 40.38 -7.22 1.59
N ASP A 88 39.86 -7.22 2.81
CA ASP A 88 39.65 -8.44 3.63
C ASP A 88 38.17 -8.82 3.80
N ILE A 89 37.26 -8.21 3.02
CA ILE A 89 35.81 -8.36 3.18
C ILE A 89 35.38 -9.81 3.02
N ALA A 90 35.81 -10.46 1.94
CA ALA A 90 35.44 -11.85 1.65
C ALA A 90 35.89 -12.82 2.76
N ASN A 91 37.10 -12.62 3.31
CA ASN A 91 37.62 -13.44 4.40
C ASN A 91 36.79 -13.26 5.67
N ARG A 92 36.37 -12.03 5.99
CA ARG A 92 35.52 -11.75 7.15
C ARG A 92 34.11 -12.31 7.00
N ILE A 93 33.53 -12.25 5.80
CA ILE A 93 32.23 -12.87 5.50
C ILE A 93 32.34 -14.39 5.69
N ALA A 94 33.39 -15.03 5.14
CA ALA A 94 33.59 -16.47 5.24
C ALA A 94 33.84 -16.97 6.68
N ALA A 95 34.35 -16.11 7.56
CA ALA A 95 34.58 -16.44 8.97
C ALA A 95 33.29 -16.55 9.80
N VAL A 96 32.16 -16.01 9.33
CA VAL A 96 30.87 -16.06 10.00
C VAL A 96 29.91 -16.93 9.19
N PRO A 97 29.63 -18.19 9.60
CA PRO A 97 28.76 -19.09 8.84
C PRO A 97 27.39 -18.49 8.54
N GLY A 98 27.01 -18.51 7.25
CA GLY A 98 25.73 -17.99 6.77
C GLY A 98 25.68 -16.46 6.61
N SER A 99 26.75 -15.73 6.90
CA SER A 99 26.81 -14.30 6.65
C SER A 99 27.01 -14.00 5.17
N THR A 100 26.40 -12.91 4.70
CA THR A 100 26.65 -12.31 3.38
C THR A 100 27.32 -10.93 3.49
N THR A 101 27.55 -10.48 4.72
CA THR A 101 28.04 -9.13 5.02
C THR A 101 29.05 -9.14 6.17
N THR A 102 29.80 -8.04 6.35
CA THR A 102 30.70 -7.84 7.49
C THR A 102 30.60 -6.42 8.01
N ALA A 103 30.68 -6.23 9.33
CA ALA A 103 30.65 -4.91 9.94
C ALA A 103 31.97 -4.14 9.76
N LYS A 104 33.09 -4.85 9.55
CA LYS A 104 34.44 -4.27 9.49
C LYS A 104 35.15 -4.69 8.20
N ALA A 105 36.08 -3.87 7.73
CA ALA A 105 36.91 -4.17 6.58
C ALA A 105 38.27 -3.47 6.69
N LYS A 106 39.27 -4.08 6.07
CA LYS A 106 40.56 -3.47 5.72
C LYS A 106 40.63 -3.34 4.21
N PHE A 107 41.15 -2.21 3.77
CA PHE A 107 41.38 -1.88 2.38
C PHE A 107 42.87 -1.55 2.20
N TRP A 108 43.49 -2.11 1.17
CA TRP A 108 44.84 -1.78 0.77
C TRP A 108 44.77 -0.86 -0.43
N VAL A 109 45.39 0.31 -0.29
CA VAL A 109 45.31 1.37 -1.30
C VAL A 109 46.73 1.77 -1.69
N GLU A 110 46.99 1.77 -2.99
CA GLU A 110 48.25 2.27 -3.54
C GLU A 110 48.32 3.79 -3.45
N GLY A 111 49.53 4.36 -3.44
CA GLY A 111 49.75 5.80 -3.31
C GLY A 111 50.81 6.15 -2.27
N THR A 112 51.08 7.45 -2.15
CA THR A 112 52.02 7.99 -1.16
C THR A 112 51.24 8.56 0.03
N TYR A 113 51.48 8.00 1.21
CA TYR A 113 50.75 8.35 2.44
C TYR A 113 51.72 8.68 3.59
N SER A 114 52.27 9.89 3.62
CA SER A 114 53.21 10.38 4.63
C SER A 114 52.61 11.30 5.72
N ASN A 115 51.40 11.79 5.52
CA ASN A 115 50.64 12.68 6.40
C ASN A 115 49.79 11.92 7.44
N GLY A 116 49.29 12.64 8.44
CA GLY A 116 48.48 12.07 9.53
C GLY A 116 47.00 11.88 9.22
N THR A 117 46.48 12.46 8.14
CA THR A 117 45.05 12.40 7.80
C THR A 117 44.82 12.39 6.29
N TYR A 118 43.87 11.57 5.83
CA TYR A 118 43.51 11.42 4.42
C TYR A 118 42.01 11.40 4.17
N LYS A 119 41.59 11.93 3.01
CA LYS A 119 40.20 11.87 2.58
C LYS A 119 39.88 10.49 2.01
N VAL A 120 38.78 9.92 2.48
CA VAL A 120 38.23 8.65 1.99
C VAL A 120 36.86 8.91 1.38
N ARG A 121 36.57 8.25 0.26
CA ARG A 121 35.23 8.23 -0.36
C ARG A 121 34.78 6.79 -0.57
N TYR A 122 33.51 6.55 -0.29
CA TYR A 122 32.75 5.43 -0.82
C TYR A 122 31.71 6.01 -1.79
N THR A 123 31.70 5.55 -3.04
CA THR A 123 30.87 6.11 -4.11
C THR A 123 29.85 5.13 -4.67
N GLY A 124 29.47 4.14 -3.85
CA GLY A 124 28.58 3.06 -4.23
C GLY A 124 29.31 1.90 -4.91
N LYS A 125 28.59 0.80 -5.11
CA LYS A 125 29.10 -0.38 -5.81
C LYS A 125 29.45 -0.02 -7.25
N ASN A 126 30.69 -0.31 -7.64
CA ASN A 126 31.27 0.09 -8.94
C ASN A 126 31.33 1.61 -9.19
N GLY A 127 31.29 2.43 -8.13
CA GLY A 127 31.42 3.88 -8.24
C GLY A 127 32.81 4.34 -8.66
N VAL A 128 32.88 5.52 -9.28
CA VAL A 128 34.15 6.21 -9.59
C VAL A 128 34.52 7.20 -8.49
N GLN A 129 35.75 7.69 -8.49
CA GLN A 129 36.33 8.49 -7.39
C GLN A 129 35.55 9.77 -7.03
N ASP A 130 34.89 10.40 -7.99
CA ASP A 130 34.37 11.76 -7.90
C ASP A 130 32.92 11.92 -8.35
N LYS A 131 32.21 10.80 -8.55
CA LYS A 131 30.79 10.84 -8.92
C LYS A 131 29.97 9.87 -8.12
N VAL A 132 28.73 10.25 -7.87
CA VAL A 132 27.70 9.41 -7.26
C VAL A 132 26.48 9.42 -8.18
N THR A 133 25.93 8.24 -8.45
CA THR A 133 24.67 8.08 -9.18
C THR A 133 23.60 7.59 -8.22
N ILE A 134 22.61 8.43 -7.96
CA ILE A 134 21.38 8.05 -7.27
C ILE A 134 20.38 7.65 -8.34
N LYS A 135 20.01 6.37 -8.40
CA LYS A 135 19.17 5.84 -9.48
C LYS A 135 17.71 6.27 -9.30
N ALA A 136 17.10 6.68 -10.41
CA ALA A 136 15.66 6.93 -10.47
C ALA A 136 14.82 5.64 -10.48
N SER A 137 15.41 4.50 -10.86
CA SER A 137 14.79 3.18 -10.81
C SER A 137 15.62 2.26 -9.93
N GLN A 138 15.02 1.79 -8.85
CA GLN A 138 15.61 0.96 -7.81
C GLN A 138 14.82 -0.35 -7.72
N THR A 139 15.41 -1.41 -7.15
CA THR A 139 14.73 -2.69 -7.00
C THR A 139 15.06 -3.34 -5.65
N GLN A 140 14.02 -3.69 -4.90
CA GLN A 140 14.13 -4.49 -3.69
C GLN A 140 13.32 -5.77 -3.82
N SER A 141 14.00 -6.92 -3.83
CA SER A 141 13.36 -8.22 -4.05
C SER A 141 12.82 -8.87 -2.78
N THR A 142 13.37 -8.55 -1.61
CA THR A 142 13.01 -9.19 -0.34
C THR A 142 12.60 -8.13 0.69
N PRO A 143 11.48 -8.30 1.41
CA PRO A 143 11.12 -7.40 2.50
C PRO A 143 12.23 -7.25 3.53
N ASN A 144 12.46 -6.02 3.99
CA ASN A 144 13.47 -5.66 4.99
C ASN A 144 14.94 -5.95 4.61
N ASP A 145 15.21 -6.29 3.35
CA ASP A 145 16.57 -6.47 2.83
C ASP A 145 16.89 -5.32 1.86
N ALA A 146 17.64 -4.33 2.36
CA ALA A 146 18.04 -3.15 1.59
C ALA A 146 19.45 -3.30 1.02
N ALA A 147 19.91 -4.51 0.67
CA ALA A 147 21.24 -4.70 0.07
C ALA A 147 21.44 -3.93 -1.25
N HIS A 148 20.37 -3.63 -1.98
CA HIS A 148 20.42 -2.89 -3.25
C HIS A 148 20.87 -1.43 -3.11
N ILE A 149 20.85 -0.84 -1.90
CA ILE A 149 21.21 0.59 -1.71
C ILE A 149 22.65 0.89 -2.14
N ALA A 150 23.56 -0.08 -2.00
CA ALA A 150 24.94 0.01 -2.48
C ALA A 150 25.00 0.32 -3.99
N GLU A 151 24.08 -0.26 -4.75
CA GLU A 151 23.98 -0.07 -6.20
C GLU A 151 23.17 1.16 -6.59
N ASP A 152 22.28 1.61 -5.71
CA ASP A 152 21.22 2.57 -6.05
C ASP A 152 21.51 4.01 -5.63
N GLY A 153 22.63 4.24 -4.95
CA GLY A 153 23.15 5.57 -4.69
C GLY A 153 23.63 5.79 -3.26
N ASP A 154 23.88 4.73 -2.49
CA ASP A 154 24.59 4.88 -1.22
C ASP A 154 26.02 5.42 -1.47
N PHE A 155 26.42 6.37 -0.64
CA PHE A 155 27.74 6.97 -0.70
C PHE A 155 28.09 7.58 0.65
N GLY A 156 29.39 7.76 0.89
CA GLY A 156 29.88 8.39 2.09
C GLY A 156 31.29 8.93 1.94
N VAL A 157 31.69 9.75 2.91
CA VAL A 157 33.03 10.34 2.99
C VAL A 157 33.59 10.17 4.40
N ALA A 158 34.90 10.15 4.54
CA ALA A 158 35.57 10.08 5.83
C ALA A 158 36.89 10.84 5.85
N ASP A 159 37.34 11.14 7.06
CA ASP A 159 38.73 11.44 7.36
C ASP A 159 39.38 10.20 7.98
N ALA A 160 40.37 9.62 7.30
CA ALA A 160 41.17 8.53 7.83
C ALA A 160 42.37 9.08 8.58
N THR A 161 42.60 8.63 9.81
CA THR A 161 43.70 9.12 10.66
C THR A 161 44.64 7.99 11.06
N GLY A 162 45.95 8.28 11.14
CA GLY A 162 46.95 7.28 11.47
C GLY A 162 48.37 7.62 11.01
N SER A 163 49.25 6.62 11.02
CA SER A 163 50.65 6.72 10.56
C SER A 163 51.10 5.37 10.01
N GLY A 164 51.21 5.26 8.67
CA GLY A 164 51.50 3.99 7.97
C GLY A 164 50.36 2.95 8.00
N LYS A 165 49.40 3.10 8.92
CA LYS A 165 48.11 2.41 8.98
C LYS A 165 47.08 3.42 9.44
N TYR A 166 45.93 3.46 8.76
CA TYR A 166 44.92 4.48 8.97
C TYR A 166 43.58 3.84 9.36
N THR A 167 42.83 4.54 10.20
CA THR A 167 41.48 4.16 10.64
C THR A 167 40.48 5.23 10.19
N PHE A 168 39.29 4.83 9.77
CA PHE A 168 38.26 5.79 9.33
C PHE A 168 36.84 5.38 9.72
N THR A 169 36.01 6.40 9.95
CA THR A 169 34.56 6.28 10.06
C THR A 169 33.88 7.04 8.90
N LEU A 170 33.53 6.34 7.82
CA LEU A 170 32.59 6.73 6.77
C LEU A 170 31.30 7.30 7.35
N ASN A 171 31.08 8.55 6.99
CA ASN A 171 29.84 9.25 7.20
C ASN A 171 29.00 9.07 5.94
N HIS A 172 27.89 8.33 6.05
CA HIS A 172 26.93 8.20 4.96
C HIS A 172 26.32 9.56 4.61
N LYS A 173 26.22 9.83 3.31
CA LYS A 173 25.76 11.12 2.80
C LYS A 173 24.54 11.01 1.90
N ALA A 174 24.12 9.80 1.52
CA ALA A 174 22.80 9.58 0.91
C ALA A 174 21.68 9.76 1.93
N ALA A 175 20.44 9.97 1.47
CA ALA A 175 19.27 9.92 2.32
C ALA A 175 18.44 8.67 2.02
N TYR A 176 17.89 8.04 3.05
CA TYR A 176 17.14 6.79 2.91
C TYR A 176 15.70 6.98 3.37
N VAL A 177 14.76 6.28 2.73
CA VAL A 177 13.36 6.28 3.10
C VAL A 177 12.89 4.85 3.23
N THR A 178 12.45 4.44 4.43
CA THR A 178 11.93 3.09 4.67
C THR A 178 10.42 3.11 4.80
N PHE A 179 9.71 2.50 3.86
CA PHE A 179 8.25 2.40 3.84
C PHE A 179 7.77 1.15 4.57
N MET A 180 6.75 1.29 5.40
CA MET A 180 6.03 0.20 6.09
C MET A 180 4.52 0.41 5.96
N PRO A 181 3.97 0.32 4.72
CA PRO A 181 2.56 0.56 4.47
C PRO A 181 1.69 -0.53 5.08
N TYR A 182 0.47 -0.18 5.49
CA TYR A 182 -0.47 -1.09 6.14
C TYR A 182 -1.91 -0.65 5.87
N ASN A 183 -2.89 -1.50 6.17
CA ASN A 183 -4.30 -1.15 6.02
C ASN A 183 -5.09 -1.45 7.30
N THR A 184 -5.45 -0.41 8.06
CA THR A 184 -6.20 -0.58 9.32
C THR A 184 -7.61 -1.12 9.12
N GLN A 185 -8.21 -0.84 7.97
CA GLN A 185 -9.60 -1.18 7.65
C GLN A 185 -9.84 -2.69 7.50
N GLY A 186 -8.80 -3.48 7.25
CA GLY A 186 -8.95 -4.92 7.05
C GLY A 186 -7.85 -5.52 6.18
N LYS A 187 -7.91 -6.85 6.03
CA LYS A 187 -6.97 -7.61 5.21
C LYS A 187 -7.12 -7.24 3.73
N ILE A 188 -5.98 -7.18 3.03
CA ILE A 188 -5.91 -7.06 1.58
C ILE A 188 -5.09 -8.25 1.07
N GLY A 189 -5.67 -9.05 0.18
CA GLY A 189 -5.04 -10.20 -0.48
C GLY A 189 -4.08 -9.80 -1.61
N GLY A 190 -4.17 -8.55 -2.09
CA GLY A 190 -3.22 -7.95 -3.01
C GLY A 190 -1.85 -7.63 -2.38
N VAL A 191 -0.93 -7.24 -3.25
CA VAL A 191 0.47 -6.95 -2.97
C VAL A 191 0.88 -5.58 -3.47
N ILE A 192 1.97 -5.05 -2.95
CA ILE A 192 2.63 -3.83 -3.41
C ILE A 192 3.71 -4.21 -4.41
N GLN A 193 3.63 -3.64 -5.61
CA GLN A 193 4.59 -3.86 -6.68
C GLN A 193 5.57 -2.71 -6.84
N LYS A 194 5.15 -1.48 -6.52
CA LYS A 194 5.97 -0.28 -6.68
C LYS A 194 5.70 0.73 -5.59
N ILE A 195 6.75 1.46 -5.22
CA ILE A 195 6.65 2.68 -4.42
C ILE A 195 7.38 3.78 -5.17
N ARG A 196 6.75 4.94 -5.34
CA ARG A 196 7.34 6.10 -6.01
C ARG A 196 7.31 7.31 -5.10
N ILE A 197 8.45 7.99 -4.98
CA ILE A 197 8.52 9.36 -4.47
C ILE A 197 8.68 10.29 -5.66
N SER A 198 7.83 11.31 -5.76
CA SER A 198 7.98 12.39 -6.75
C SER A 198 7.71 13.76 -6.12
N THR A 199 8.20 14.81 -6.74
CA THR A 199 7.87 16.20 -6.36
C THR A 199 7.10 16.89 -7.50
N SER A 200 6.32 17.93 -7.17
CA SER A 200 5.62 18.71 -8.20
C SER A 200 6.54 19.66 -8.97
N ASN A 201 7.75 19.94 -8.44
CA ASN A 201 8.71 20.84 -9.08
C ASN A 201 9.62 20.03 -10.01
N PRO A 202 9.54 20.22 -11.35
CA PRO A 202 10.34 19.46 -12.30
C PRO A 202 11.84 19.76 -12.22
N SER A 203 12.23 20.86 -11.57
CA SER A 203 13.65 21.22 -11.34
C SER A 203 14.24 20.57 -10.08
N ASP A 204 13.46 19.84 -9.30
CA ASP A 204 14.00 19.05 -8.19
C ASP A 204 14.79 17.84 -8.72
N HIS A 205 15.88 17.53 -8.05
CA HIS A 205 16.72 16.39 -8.39
C HIS A 205 16.68 15.37 -7.24
N LEU A 206 15.65 14.53 -7.17
CA LEU A 206 15.61 13.40 -6.23
C LEU A 206 16.62 12.31 -6.62
N ALA A 207 16.91 12.19 -7.91
CA ALA A 207 17.87 11.25 -8.49
C ALA A 207 18.68 11.93 -9.60
N GLY A 208 19.80 11.31 -9.98
CA GLY A 208 20.72 11.80 -10.99
C GLY A 208 22.16 11.36 -10.73
N THR A 209 23.07 11.81 -11.57
CA THR A 209 24.52 11.69 -11.35
C THR A 209 25.10 13.04 -10.97
N PHE A 210 25.91 13.07 -9.93
CA PHE A 210 26.44 14.29 -9.32
C PHE A 210 27.95 14.17 -9.13
N ASP A 211 28.64 15.29 -9.23
CA ASP A 211 30.02 15.38 -8.76
C ASP A 211 30.03 15.36 -7.22
N LEU A 212 30.97 14.62 -6.64
CA LEU A 212 31.15 14.45 -5.20
C LEU A 212 32.36 15.24 -4.70
N ALA A 213 32.14 16.10 -3.70
CA ALA A 213 33.19 16.82 -2.99
C ALA A 213 33.69 16.05 -1.75
N ASP A 214 34.84 16.47 -1.21
CA ASP A 214 35.50 15.83 -0.06
C ASP A 214 34.67 15.93 1.24
N ASP A 215 33.73 16.88 1.33
CA ASP A 215 32.81 17.04 2.46
C ASP A 215 31.48 16.27 2.30
N GLY A 216 31.31 15.59 1.16
CA GLY A 216 30.10 14.85 0.83
C GLY A 216 29.02 15.66 0.13
N THR A 217 29.29 16.92 -0.25
CA THR A 217 28.34 17.72 -1.03
C THR A 217 28.27 17.23 -2.48
N LEU A 218 27.08 17.35 -3.07
CA LEU A 218 26.77 16.94 -4.44
C LEU A 218 26.52 18.17 -5.32
N SER A 219 27.17 18.24 -6.48
CA SER A 219 27.04 19.34 -7.45
C SER A 219 26.95 18.87 -8.90
N ASN A 220 26.78 19.80 -9.84
CA ASN A 220 26.80 19.57 -11.29
C ASN A 220 25.92 18.39 -11.74
N PRO A 221 24.61 18.44 -11.44
CA PRO A 221 23.73 17.30 -11.63
C PRO A 221 23.50 17.02 -13.12
N THR A 222 23.54 15.75 -13.51
CA THR A 222 23.28 15.26 -14.87
C THR A 222 22.33 14.06 -14.84
N GLY A 223 21.56 13.86 -15.92
CA GLY A 223 20.58 12.76 -16.00
C GLY A 223 19.58 12.77 -14.84
N THR A 224 19.10 13.96 -14.47
CA THR A 224 18.31 14.17 -13.25
C THR A 224 16.88 13.68 -13.37
N SER A 225 16.28 13.36 -12.22
CA SER A 225 14.86 13.05 -12.10
C SER A 225 14.30 13.67 -10.82
N ASN A 226 13.11 14.26 -10.91
CA ASN A 226 12.32 14.68 -9.76
C ASN A 226 11.46 13.54 -9.18
N SER A 227 11.76 12.30 -9.56
CA SER A 227 11.07 11.08 -9.14
C SER A 227 12.04 9.90 -8.97
N VAL A 228 11.80 9.09 -7.95
CA VAL A 228 12.46 7.79 -7.73
C VAL A 228 11.38 6.72 -7.57
N GLU A 229 11.51 5.62 -8.31
CA GLU A 229 10.64 4.44 -8.25
C GLU A 229 11.42 3.25 -7.70
N LEU A 230 10.87 2.59 -6.69
CA LEU A 230 11.34 1.34 -6.11
C LEU A 230 10.42 0.21 -6.57
N ASN A 231 10.97 -0.70 -7.38
CA ASN A 231 10.29 -1.91 -7.81
C ASN A 231 10.39 -2.98 -6.72
N LEU A 232 9.27 -3.64 -6.42
CA LEU A 232 9.17 -4.64 -5.37
C LEU A 232 8.70 -5.98 -5.95
N SER A 233 9.24 -7.08 -5.41
CA SER A 233 8.78 -8.43 -5.76
C SER A 233 7.54 -8.82 -4.95
N ASN A 234 6.43 -8.12 -5.17
CA ASN A 234 5.10 -8.42 -4.60
C ASN A 234 5.06 -8.44 -3.06
N PHE A 235 5.30 -7.30 -2.41
CA PHE A 235 5.31 -7.22 -0.94
C PHE A 235 3.90 -7.24 -0.37
N SER A 236 3.70 -7.98 0.73
CA SER A 236 2.39 -8.08 1.39
C SER A 236 1.92 -6.76 2.05
N ILE A 237 0.61 -6.63 2.29
CA ILE A 237 0.01 -5.49 2.98
C ILE A 237 -0.56 -5.96 4.33
N PRO A 238 0.17 -5.75 5.45
CA PRO A 238 -0.32 -6.12 6.77
C PRO A 238 -1.40 -5.15 7.26
N GLN A 239 -2.19 -5.58 8.26
CA GLN A 239 -3.19 -4.71 8.89
C GLN A 239 -2.61 -3.74 9.92
N VAL A 240 -1.39 -4.01 10.36
CA VAL A 240 -0.61 -3.17 11.28
C VAL A 240 0.75 -2.90 10.66
N SER A 241 1.31 -1.71 10.89
CA SER A 241 2.65 -1.39 10.39
C SER A 241 3.68 -2.35 11.00
N THR A 242 4.42 -3.05 10.15
CA THR A 242 5.49 -3.96 10.55
C THR A 242 6.57 -3.98 9.50
N TYR A 243 7.83 -3.93 9.93
CA TYR A 243 8.96 -3.95 9.00
C TYR A 243 9.29 -5.36 8.50
N THR A 244 8.98 -6.40 9.27
CA THR A 244 9.34 -7.79 8.92
C THR A 244 8.55 -8.37 7.75
N LYS A 245 7.45 -7.73 7.34
CA LYS A 245 6.59 -8.22 6.26
C LYS A 245 6.72 -7.45 4.95
N ASN A 246 7.04 -6.16 5.02
CA ASN A 246 7.01 -5.31 3.83
C ASN A 246 7.87 -4.05 3.91
N ALA A 247 8.86 -3.97 4.82
CA ALA A 247 9.79 -2.84 4.80
C ALA A 247 10.49 -2.76 3.44
N ALA A 248 10.40 -1.59 2.82
CA ALA A 248 11.06 -1.29 1.55
C ALA A 248 11.88 0.00 1.71
N THR A 249 13.14 0.00 1.30
CA THR A 249 14.06 1.12 1.49
C THR A 249 14.42 1.72 0.14
N MET A 250 14.32 3.04 0.03
CA MET A 250 14.67 3.80 -1.16
C MET A 250 15.80 4.77 -0.85
N VAL A 251 16.74 4.93 -1.78
CA VAL A 251 17.78 5.97 -1.71
C VAL A 251 17.31 7.20 -2.48
N VAL A 252 17.42 8.39 -1.89
CA VAL A 252 17.12 9.66 -2.56
C VAL A 252 18.23 10.67 -2.32
N LYS A 253 18.34 11.67 -3.19
CA LYS A 253 19.24 12.79 -2.95
C LYS A 253 18.81 13.54 -1.68
N PRO A 254 19.73 13.83 -0.75
CA PRO A 254 19.43 14.68 0.39
C PRO A 254 18.99 16.08 -0.05
N GLY A 255 18.02 16.63 0.69
CA GLY A 255 17.45 17.95 0.42
C GLY A 255 16.11 18.16 1.13
N THR A 256 15.59 19.37 1.02
CA THR A 256 14.20 19.69 1.39
C THR A 256 13.40 19.91 0.13
N TYR A 257 12.28 19.20 0.02
CA TYR A 257 11.45 19.15 -1.18
C TYR A 257 10.02 19.53 -0.81
N SER A 258 9.38 20.32 -1.66
CA SER A 258 7.97 20.71 -1.51
C SER A 258 7.05 19.80 -2.31
N ASN A 259 5.81 19.63 -1.86
CA ASN A 259 4.77 18.85 -2.53
C ASN A 259 5.23 17.43 -2.90
N VAL A 260 5.83 16.74 -1.94
CA VAL A 260 6.34 15.38 -2.11
C VAL A 260 5.16 14.42 -2.13
N THR A 261 5.02 13.65 -3.20
CA THR A 261 4.00 12.61 -3.33
C THR A 261 4.65 11.25 -3.18
N ILE A 262 4.10 10.44 -2.26
CA ILE A 262 4.41 9.02 -2.13
C ILE A 262 3.24 8.25 -2.74
N GLU A 263 3.53 7.47 -3.77
CA GLU A 263 2.56 6.64 -4.51
C GLU A 263 2.89 5.16 -4.33
N TYR A 264 1.88 4.36 -3.98
CA TYR A 264 1.97 2.92 -3.86
C TYR A 264 1.16 2.29 -4.99
N THR A 265 1.77 1.40 -5.78
CA THR A 265 1.07 0.60 -6.79
C THR A 265 0.76 -0.77 -6.22
N LEU A 266 -0.53 -1.09 -6.17
CA LEU A 266 -1.06 -2.36 -5.67
C LEU A 266 -1.52 -3.24 -6.84
N HIS A 267 -1.46 -4.54 -6.63
CA HIS A 267 -1.99 -5.54 -7.55
C HIS A 267 -2.57 -6.73 -6.79
N ASP A 268 -3.75 -7.19 -7.17
CA ASP A 268 -4.30 -8.48 -6.75
C ASP A 268 -4.30 -9.43 -7.93
N ALA A 269 -3.51 -10.50 -7.84
CA ALA A 269 -3.36 -11.48 -8.92
C ALA A 269 -4.60 -12.36 -9.12
N VAL A 270 -5.48 -12.46 -8.12
CA VAL A 270 -6.69 -13.29 -8.19
C VAL A 270 -7.79 -12.55 -8.96
N THR A 271 -7.95 -11.25 -8.73
CA THR A 271 -8.91 -10.42 -9.47
C THR A 271 -8.32 -9.74 -10.70
N ASN A 272 -6.99 -9.78 -10.83
CA ASN A 272 -6.20 -9.04 -11.82
C ASN A 272 -6.45 -7.52 -11.78
N VAL A 273 -6.80 -6.99 -10.61
CA VAL A 273 -7.00 -5.55 -10.39
C VAL A 273 -5.70 -4.91 -9.95
N SER A 274 -5.38 -3.77 -10.56
CA SER A 274 -4.27 -2.91 -10.13
C SER A 274 -4.76 -1.49 -9.90
N GLY A 275 -4.14 -0.80 -8.96
CA GLY A 275 -4.44 0.61 -8.71
C GLY A 275 -3.37 1.29 -7.87
N THR A 276 -3.56 2.57 -7.58
CA THR A 276 -2.58 3.36 -6.83
C THR A 276 -3.20 4.08 -5.65
N ILE A 277 -2.44 4.19 -4.57
CA ILE A 277 -2.73 5.05 -3.42
C ILE A 277 -1.68 6.14 -3.34
N LYS A 278 -2.09 7.40 -3.25
CA LYS A 278 -1.20 8.56 -3.17
C LYS A 278 -1.34 9.29 -1.84
N ARG A 279 -0.21 9.80 -1.33
CA ARG A 279 -0.14 10.72 -0.18
C ARG A 279 0.79 11.85 -0.54
N THR A 280 0.29 13.09 -0.50
CA THR A 280 1.07 14.29 -0.79
C THR A 280 1.36 15.04 0.50
N TYR A 281 2.63 15.38 0.70
CA TYR A 281 3.15 16.09 1.85
C TYR A 281 3.62 17.48 1.40
N PRO A 282 3.19 18.58 2.07
CA PRO A 282 3.56 19.92 1.65
C PRO A 282 5.07 20.17 1.61
N SER A 283 5.81 19.57 2.53
CA SER A 283 7.27 19.64 2.59
C SER A 283 7.84 18.41 3.30
N VAL A 284 8.95 17.87 2.81
CA VAL A 284 9.71 16.79 3.43
C VAL A 284 11.20 17.09 3.33
N THR A 285 11.92 16.92 4.43
CA THR A 285 13.38 16.99 4.46
C THR A 285 13.95 15.57 4.53
N PHE A 286 14.77 15.22 3.53
CA PHE A 286 15.56 13.99 3.50
C PHE A 286 16.99 14.36 3.91
N ASP A 287 17.31 14.08 5.18
CA ASP A 287 18.62 14.40 5.76
C ASP A 287 19.70 13.43 5.27
N ALA A 288 20.87 13.98 4.95
CA ALA A 288 22.05 13.19 4.61
C ALA A 288 22.44 12.25 5.77
N GLY A 289 22.70 10.99 5.44
CA GLY A 289 23.08 9.93 6.38
C GLY A 289 21.93 9.40 7.23
N LYS A 290 20.68 9.85 7.03
CA LYS A 290 19.54 9.45 7.86
C LYS A 290 18.50 8.65 7.08
N ASN A 291 17.83 7.78 7.82
CA ASN A 291 16.66 7.06 7.35
C ASN A 291 15.37 7.73 7.84
N THR A 292 14.45 8.00 6.92
CA THR A 292 13.11 8.51 7.20
C THR A 292 12.10 7.36 7.16
N PRO A 293 11.56 6.90 8.31
CA PRO A 293 10.55 5.85 8.31
C PRO A 293 9.17 6.41 7.95
N VAL A 294 8.51 5.81 6.95
CA VAL A 294 7.18 6.19 6.47
C VAL A 294 6.19 5.06 6.74
N ARG A 295 5.22 5.32 7.62
CA ARG A 295 4.15 4.38 7.98
C ARG A 295 2.83 4.86 7.40
N THR A 296 2.52 4.41 6.19
CA THR A 296 1.30 4.82 5.50
C THR A 296 0.16 3.87 5.79
N ASP A 297 -0.88 4.35 6.48
CA ASP A 297 -2.18 3.69 6.45
C ASP A 297 -2.83 3.95 5.08
N MET A 298 -3.03 2.88 4.31
CA MET A 298 -3.63 2.93 2.99
C MET A 298 -5.08 3.38 3.05
N ARG A 299 -5.79 3.07 4.15
CA ARG A 299 -7.22 3.37 4.35
C ARG A 299 -8.10 2.89 3.19
N ILE A 300 -7.77 1.73 2.61
CA ILE A 300 -8.60 1.09 1.59
C ILE A 300 -9.76 0.43 2.33
N LYS A 301 -10.99 0.88 2.07
CA LYS A 301 -12.21 0.36 2.69
C LYS A 301 -12.36 -1.13 2.40
N VAL A 302 -12.68 -1.91 3.43
CA VAL A 302 -13.05 -3.32 3.31
C VAL A 302 -14.55 -3.43 3.51
N TYR A 303 -15.28 -3.73 2.44
CA TYR A 303 -16.71 -3.96 2.47
C TYR A 303 -17.04 -5.37 2.94
N HIS A 304 -18.23 -5.53 3.49
CA HIS A 304 -18.76 -6.83 3.87
C HIS A 304 -18.83 -7.76 2.65
N GLY A 305 -18.45 -9.02 2.87
CA GLY A 305 -18.52 -10.07 1.84
C GLY A 305 -19.67 -11.04 2.07
N ASN A 306 -20.38 -10.94 3.18
CA ASN A 306 -21.39 -11.90 3.63
C ASN A 306 -22.82 -11.33 3.61
N GLU A 307 -23.03 -10.14 3.05
CA GLU A 307 -24.31 -9.42 3.10
C GLU A 307 -25.09 -9.46 1.77
N TYR A 308 -25.05 -10.61 1.11
CA TYR A 308 -25.89 -10.92 -0.03
C TYR A 308 -27.15 -11.63 0.45
N TYR A 309 -28.31 -11.29 -0.10
CA TYR A 309 -29.59 -11.86 0.29
C TYR A 309 -30.42 -12.15 -0.96
N MET A 310 -31.15 -13.28 -0.95
CA MET A 310 -32.38 -13.37 -1.72
C MET A 310 -33.37 -12.32 -1.21
N TRP A 311 -34.28 -11.84 -2.04
CA TRP A 311 -35.12 -10.69 -1.68
C TRP A 311 -35.89 -10.95 -0.36
N ASP A 312 -35.66 -10.06 0.61
CA ASP A 312 -36.26 -10.09 1.95
C ASP A 312 -36.13 -11.43 2.69
N ALA A 313 -35.08 -12.21 2.42
CA ALA A 313 -34.74 -13.40 3.20
C ALA A 313 -34.42 -13.03 4.66
N VAL A 314 -34.60 -13.99 5.58
CA VAL A 314 -34.29 -13.81 7.01
C VAL A 314 -32.78 -13.86 7.24
N ASP A 315 -32.10 -14.83 6.62
CA ASP A 315 -30.67 -15.05 6.74
C ASP A 315 -29.93 -14.72 5.42
N PRO A 316 -28.64 -14.33 5.49
CA PRO A 316 -27.82 -14.11 4.30
C PRO A 316 -27.69 -15.35 3.42
N TYR A 317 -27.48 -15.12 2.12
CA TYR A 317 -27.41 -16.13 1.05
C TYR A 317 -26.44 -17.28 1.38
N TRP A 318 -25.28 -16.97 1.97
CA TRP A 318 -24.24 -17.92 2.32
C TRP A 318 -24.15 -18.21 3.82
N LYS A 319 -25.22 -17.98 4.60
CA LYS A 319 -25.23 -18.22 6.04
C LYS A 319 -24.77 -19.65 6.37
N GLY A 320 -23.73 -19.77 7.20
CA GLY A 320 -23.10 -21.04 7.59
C GLY A 320 -22.04 -21.55 6.61
N TYR A 321 -21.88 -20.91 5.47
CA TYR A 321 -20.99 -21.28 4.37
C TYR A 321 -20.09 -20.13 3.88
N GLU A 322 -19.95 -19.09 4.70
CA GLU A 322 -19.27 -17.85 4.36
C GLU A 322 -17.77 -18.04 4.06
N TRP A 323 -17.21 -17.18 3.22
CA TRP A 323 -15.80 -17.23 2.81
C TRP A 323 -14.81 -17.18 3.99
N ASN A 324 -15.21 -16.55 5.09
CA ASN A 324 -14.42 -16.38 6.31
C ASN A 324 -14.86 -17.31 7.45
N ASN A 325 -15.64 -18.37 7.16
CA ASN A 325 -16.08 -19.32 8.18
C ASN A 325 -14.86 -19.86 8.99
N PRO A 326 -14.92 -19.89 10.34
CA PRO A 326 -13.80 -20.37 11.16
C PRO A 326 -13.46 -21.84 10.87
N ASN A 327 -14.46 -22.65 10.50
CA ASN A 327 -14.22 -23.98 9.96
C ASN A 327 -13.96 -23.89 8.46
N THR A 328 -12.71 -24.10 8.05
CA THR A 328 -12.30 -24.04 6.63
C THR A 328 -13.04 -25.04 5.75
N ALA A 329 -13.54 -26.15 6.31
CA ALA A 329 -14.32 -27.15 5.59
C ALA A 329 -15.75 -26.67 5.23
N LEU A 330 -16.18 -25.53 5.74
CA LEU A 330 -17.48 -24.92 5.44
C LEU A 330 -17.36 -23.67 4.56
N ARG A 331 -16.17 -23.33 4.02
CA ARG A 331 -16.00 -22.16 3.16
C ARG A 331 -16.39 -22.49 1.73
N PHE A 332 -17.67 -22.32 1.41
CA PHE A 332 -18.24 -22.65 0.11
C PHE A 332 -18.73 -21.45 -0.69
N GLN A 333 -18.79 -20.27 -0.07
CA GLN A 333 -19.13 -19.03 -0.76
C GLN A 333 -18.15 -18.75 -1.92
N PRO A 334 -18.64 -18.64 -3.16
CA PRO A 334 -17.83 -18.19 -4.29
C PRO A 334 -17.37 -16.75 -4.08
N ILE A 335 -16.08 -16.47 -4.22
CA ILE A 335 -15.47 -15.17 -3.86
C ILE A 335 -14.88 -14.41 -5.03
N VAL A 336 -14.68 -15.06 -6.18
CA VAL A 336 -14.16 -14.42 -7.40
C VAL A 336 -15.07 -14.67 -8.58
N ASN A 337 -14.99 -13.77 -9.56
CA ASN A 337 -15.87 -13.77 -10.73
C ASN A 337 -15.85 -15.13 -11.45
N GLY A 338 -17.03 -15.67 -11.72
CA GLY A 338 -17.17 -16.94 -12.44
C GLY A 338 -17.20 -18.18 -11.55
N GLN A 339 -16.89 -18.08 -10.25
CA GLN A 339 -17.02 -19.21 -9.33
C GLN A 339 -18.48 -19.49 -8.98
N SER A 340 -18.79 -20.76 -8.73
CA SER A 340 -20.12 -21.24 -8.32
C SER A 340 -20.01 -22.36 -7.30
N ASP A 341 -21.04 -22.48 -6.45
CA ASP A 341 -21.30 -23.67 -5.64
C ASP A 341 -22.80 -23.96 -5.69
N PRO A 342 -23.26 -24.91 -6.52
CA PRO A 342 -24.68 -25.23 -6.66
C PRO A 342 -25.23 -26.07 -5.49
N THR A 343 -24.38 -26.59 -4.60
CA THR A 343 -24.77 -27.52 -3.53
C THR A 343 -25.23 -26.77 -2.29
N HIS A 344 -24.53 -25.69 -1.93
CA HIS A 344 -24.73 -24.98 -0.67
C HIS A 344 -25.57 -23.69 -0.78
N ILE A 345 -26.09 -23.41 -1.97
CA ILE A 345 -27.04 -22.32 -2.23
C ILE A 345 -28.27 -22.35 -1.30
N PRO A 346 -29.00 -21.23 -1.16
CA PRO A 346 -30.29 -21.24 -0.49
C PRO A 346 -31.27 -22.21 -1.15
N GLN A 347 -31.96 -22.98 -0.31
CA GLN A 347 -32.98 -23.93 -0.73
C GLN A 347 -34.37 -23.37 -0.40
N SER A 348 -35.37 -23.72 -1.20
CA SER A 348 -36.77 -23.34 -0.96
C SER A 348 -37.22 -23.76 0.44
N GLY A 349 -37.95 -22.88 1.12
CA GLY A 349 -38.46 -23.11 2.49
C GLY A 349 -37.43 -22.93 3.61
N THR A 350 -36.19 -22.55 3.32
CA THR A 350 -35.18 -22.20 4.34
C THR A 350 -35.22 -20.71 4.69
N SER A 351 -34.62 -20.32 5.82
CA SER A 351 -34.50 -18.90 6.22
C SER A 351 -33.70 -18.03 5.24
N ARG A 352 -32.90 -18.66 4.38
CA ARG A 352 -32.13 -18.02 3.30
C ARG A 352 -32.95 -17.84 2.00
N ASN A 353 -34.14 -18.42 1.92
CA ASN A 353 -35.04 -18.27 0.76
C ASN A 353 -35.70 -16.88 0.78
N TYR A 354 -36.06 -16.37 -0.40
CA TYR A 354 -36.77 -15.09 -0.52
C TYR A 354 -38.14 -15.13 0.15
N ASN A 355 -38.66 -13.94 0.47
CA ASN A 355 -40.02 -13.77 0.97
C ASN A 355 -41.07 -13.90 -0.17
N ASP A 356 -42.07 -14.75 0.06
CA ASP A 356 -43.10 -15.13 -0.91
C ASP A 356 -44.33 -14.19 -0.93
N ILE A 357 -44.31 -13.04 -0.22
CA ILE A 357 -45.45 -12.11 -0.28
C ILE A 357 -45.73 -11.66 -1.72
N ALA A 358 -47.00 -11.70 -2.13
CA ALA A 358 -47.40 -11.34 -3.49
C ALA A 358 -47.24 -9.84 -3.78
N SER A 359 -47.57 -9.01 -2.79
CA SER A 359 -47.48 -7.55 -2.85
C SER A 359 -47.29 -6.99 -1.44
N GLY A 360 -46.56 -5.88 -1.32
CA GLY A 360 -46.42 -5.16 -0.06
C GLY A 360 -44.98 -4.78 0.26
N THR A 361 -44.74 -4.54 1.55
CA THR A 361 -43.45 -4.11 2.10
C THR A 361 -42.68 -5.27 2.70
N ALA A 362 -41.37 -5.22 2.54
CA ALA A 362 -40.42 -6.14 3.15
C ALA A 362 -40.50 -6.08 4.69
N SER A 363 -40.26 -7.21 5.34
CA SER A 363 -40.38 -7.37 6.79
C SER A 363 -39.12 -7.94 7.47
N HIS A 364 -38.13 -8.37 6.68
CA HIS A 364 -36.88 -8.95 7.15
C HIS A 364 -35.69 -8.13 6.64
N SER A 365 -34.82 -8.71 5.80
CA SER A 365 -33.59 -8.06 5.34
C SER A 365 -33.86 -6.83 4.46
N ALA A 366 -34.90 -6.81 3.63
CA ALA A 366 -35.10 -5.67 2.73
C ALA A 366 -35.92 -4.53 3.36
N LYS A 367 -36.34 -4.64 4.63
CA LYS A 367 -37.27 -3.69 5.27
C LYS A 367 -36.76 -2.23 5.32
N ASP A 368 -35.44 -2.05 5.47
CA ASP A 368 -34.80 -0.74 5.59
C ASP A 368 -34.24 -0.25 4.24
N CYS A 369 -34.41 -1.03 3.16
CA CYS A 369 -34.04 -0.59 1.82
C CYS A 369 -34.97 0.55 1.33
N PRO A 370 -34.51 1.39 0.39
CA PRO A 370 -35.40 2.31 -0.30
C PRO A 370 -36.52 1.54 -1.03
N ASN A 371 -37.70 2.13 -1.09
CA ASN A 371 -38.81 1.59 -1.87
C ASN A 371 -38.61 1.85 -3.38
N SER A 372 -39.49 1.29 -4.21
CA SER A 372 -39.39 1.40 -5.67
C SER A 372 -39.38 2.86 -6.16
N ASN A 373 -40.12 3.77 -5.50
CA ASN A 373 -40.13 5.19 -5.86
C ASN A 373 -38.78 5.86 -5.56
N GLU A 374 -38.21 5.60 -4.38
CA GLU A 374 -36.91 6.14 -3.98
C GLU A 374 -35.79 5.69 -4.94
N LEU A 375 -35.82 4.43 -5.39
CA LEU A 375 -34.86 3.95 -6.41
C LEU A 375 -34.98 4.72 -7.73
N CYS A 376 -36.20 5.03 -8.19
CA CYS A 376 -36.41 5.88 -9.37
C CYS A 376 -35.84 7.29 -9.18
N TRP A 377 -35.95 7.86 -7.98
CA TRP A 377 -35.34 9.16 -7.66
C TRP A 377 -33.82 9.13 -7.75
N TYR A 378 -33.16 8.14 -7.15
CA TYR A 378 -31.70 8.00 -7.30
C TYR A 378 -31.28 7.82 -8.75
N ALA A 379 -32.00 6.99 -9.52
CA ALA A 379 -31.63 6.71 -10.89
C ALA A 379 -31.84 7.89 -11.85
N GLU A 380 -32.96 8.62 -11.74
CA GLU A 380 -33.32 9.70 -12.66
C GLU A 380 -32.80 11.07 -12.23
N LYS A 381 -32.81 11.34 -10.92
CA LYS A 381 -32.51 12.67 -10.34
C LYS A 381 -31.30 12.65 -9.40
N GLY A 382 -30.67 11.49 -9.20
CA GLY A 382 -29.49 11.35 -8.35
C GLY A 382 -28.18 11.81 -8.98
N GLU A 383 -28.18 12.33 -10.22
CA GLU A 383 -27.00 12.85 -10.94
C GLU A 383 -25.77 11.95 -10.80
N PRO A 384 -25.83 10.70 -11.28
CA PRO A 384 -24.82 9.69 -10.98
C PRO A 384 -23.44 10.01 -11.56
N TYR A 385 -22.37 9.59 -10.86
CA TYR A 385 -20.99 9.59 -11.36
C TYR A 385 -20.36 8.21 -11.18
N TRP A 386 -19.78 7.66 -12.26
CA TRP A 386 -19.06 6.41 -12.22
C TRP A 386 -17.62 6.63 -11.74
N ASP A 387 -17.26 6.05 -10.60
CA ASP A 387 -15.92 6.10 -10.04
C ASP A 387 -15.16 4.82 -10.39
N ASN A 388 -14.17 4.95 -11.28
CA ASN A 388 -13.26 3.88 -11.68
C ASN A 388 -11.86 4.04 -11.07
N THR A 389 -11.74 4.78 -9.97
CA THR A 389 -10.45 5.11 -9.34
C THR A 389 -10.36 4.72 -7.87
N THR A 390 -11.48 4.75 -7.14
CA THR A 390 -11.51 4.40 -5.71
C THR A 390 -11.35 2.90 -5.53
N LEU A 391 -10.21 2.51 -4.95
CA LEU A 391 -9.92 1.14 -4.56
C LEU A 391 -10.71 0.74 -3.32
N TRP A 392 -11.22 -0.48 -3.32
CA TRP A 392 -11.86 -1.10 -2.17
C TRP A 392 -11.62 -2.61 -2.18
N VAL A 393 -11.90 -3.26 -1.06
CA VAL A 393 -11.72 -4.71 -0.89
C VAL A 393 -13.03 -5.34 -0.46
N THR A 394 -13.32 -6.54 -0.96
CA THR A 394 -14.31 -7.44 -0.37
C THR A 394 -13.80 -8.87 -0.47
N MET A 395 -14.09 -9.71 0.53
CA MET A 395 -13.65 -11.10 0.58
C MET A 395 -12.14 -11.25 0.35
N ASP A 396 -11.36 -10.39 1.02
CA ASP A 396 -9.91 -10.21 0.89
C ASP A 396 -9.39 -9.72 -0.47
N HIS A 397 -10.23 -9.57 -1.49
CA HIS A 397 -9.78 -9.26 -2.85
C HIS A 397 -9.93 -7.79 -3.24
N LEU A 398 -8.95 -7.27 -3.98
CA LEU A 398 -8.92 -5.88 -4.44
C LEU A 398 -9.81 -5.67 -5.66
N TYR A 399 -10.59 -4.59 -5.62
CA TYR A 399 -11.46 -4.14 -6.71
C TYR A 399 -11.44 -2.63 -6.85
N VAL A 400 -12.01 -2.16 -7.96
CA VAL A 400 -12.28 -0.77 -8.26
C VAL A 400 -13.63 -0.71 -8.99
N GLY A 401 -14.38 0.37 -8.78
CA GLY A 401 -15.68 0.55 -9.42
C GLY A 401 -16.79 0.83 -8.41
N GLY A 402 -17.63 1.81 -8.72
CA GLY A 402 -18.81 2.15 -7.95
C GLY A 402 -19.46 3.41 -8.48
N MET A 403 -20.61 3.75 -7.91
CA MET A 403 -21.43 4.87 -8.36
C MET A 403 -21.65 5.85 -7.22
N TRP A 404 -21.39 7.12 -7.48
CA TRP A 404 -21.84 8.20 -6.61
C TRP A 404 -23.24 8.64 -7.01
N PHE A 405 -24.10 8.88 -6.03
CA PHE A 405 -25.45 9.44 -6.22
C PHE A 405 -25.67 10.59 -5.24
N LEU A 406 -26.47 11.57 -5.62
CA LEU A 406 -27.01 12.55 -4.67
C LEU A 406 -27.81 11.83 -3.59
N LYS A 407 -27.62 12.29 -2.35
CA LYS A 407 -28.44 11.95 -1.19
C LYS A 407 -29.87 12.42 -1.37
N GLN A 408 -30.82 11.76 -0.71
CA GLN A 408 -32.25 12.13 -0.80
C GLN A 408 -32.53 13.58 -0.44
N SER A 409 -31.82 14.13 0.54
CA SER A 409 -31.95 15.53 0.95
C SER A 409 -31.62 16.50 -0.20
N ALA A 410 -30.53 16.23 -0.93
CA ALA A 410 -30.12 17.03 -2.09
C ALA A 410 -31.09 16.86 -3.26
N ILE A 411 -31.54 15.63 -3.53
CA ILE A 411 -32.57 15.35 -4.56
C ILE A 411 -33.86 16.12 -4.25
N ALA A 412 -34.37 16.01 -3.02
CA ALA A 412 -35.60 16.66 -2.60
C ALA A 412 -35.50 18.19 -2.72
N SER A 413 -34.42 18.77 -2.20
CA SER A 413 -34.17 20.21 -2.29
C SER A 413 -34.11 20.72 -3.74
N LYS A 414 -33.41 20.01 -4.64
CA LYS A 414 -33.30 20.39 -6.06
C LYS A 414 -34.64 20.31 -6.81
N ASN A 415 -35.56 19.48 -6.34
CA ASN A 415 -36.86 19.25 -6.99
C ASN A 415 -38.03 19.93 -6.26
N GLY A 416 -37.75 20.82 -5.29
CA GLY A 416 -38.79 21.54 -4.54
C GLY A 416 -39.69 20.62 -3.72
N LYS A 417 -39.13 19.54 -3.16
CA LYS A 417 -39.83 18.49 -2.40
C LYS A 417 -39.24 18.34 -1.00
N ASN A 418 -39.98 17.67 -0.13
CA ASN A 418 -39.45 17.09 1.10
C ASN A 418 -38.96 15.66 0.84
N VAL A 419 -38.04 15.17 1.68
CA VAL A 419 -37.54 13.79 1.59
C VAL A 419 -38.67 12.76 1.68
N SER A 420 -39.69 13.01 2.51
CA SER A 420 -40.87 12.15 2.63
C SER A 420 -41.65 12.00 1.31
N ASP A 421 -41.63 13.02 0.45
CA ASP A 421 -42.37 13.00 -0.82
C ASP A 421 -41.74 12.02 -1.81
N LEU A 422 -40.43 11.77 -1.70
CA LEU A 422 -39.71 10.83 -2.56
C LEU A 422 -40.19 9.39 -2.37
N LYS A 423 -40.73 9.07 -1.18
CA LYS A 423 -41.31 7.75 -0.87
C LYS A 423 -42.68 7.54 -1.50
N LEU A 424 -43.44 8.63 -1.70
CA LEU A 424 -44.85 8.58 -2.08
C LEU A 424 -45.07 8.40 -3.58
N ALA A 425 -44.17 8.94 -4.41
CA ALA A 425 -44.24 8.80 -5.86
C ALA A 425 -42.86 8.94 -6.49
N ALA A 426 -42.63 8.22 -7.59
CA ALA A 426 -41.47 8.36 -8.46
C ALA A 426 -41.45 9.75 -9.15
N PRO A 427 -40.34 10.15 -9.81
CA PRO A 427 -40.23 11.45 -10.46
C PRO A 427 -41.33 11.77 -11.49
N ASN A 428 -41.90 10.74 -12.12
CA ASN A 428 -43.00 10.87 -13.07
C ASN A 428 -44.40 11.01 -12.41
N GLY A 429 -44.47 11.02 -11.07
CA GLY A 429 -45.71 11.14 -10.30
C GLY A 429 -46.45 9.82 -10.04
N THR A 430 -45.92 8.67 -10.49
CA THR A 430 -46.53 7.35 -10.23
C THR A 430 -46.04 6.78 -8.91
N ASP A 431 -46.95 6.20 -8.11
CA ASP A 431 -46.60 5.47 -6.90
C ASP A 431 -46.41 3.97 -7.19
N TYR A 432 -45.17 3.53 -7.36
CA TYR A 432 -44.84 2.13 -7.65
C TYR A 432 -44.92 1.21 -6.43
N ASN A 433 -45.28 1.72 -5.25
CA ASN A 433 -45.53 0.87 -4.08
C ASN A 433 -46.93 0.25 -4.11
N THR A 434 -47.87 0.89 -4.81
CA THR A 434 -49.29 0.51 -4.84
C THR A 434 -49.75 0.02 -6.22
N THR A 435 -48.95 0.23 -7.27
CA THR A 435 -49.25 -0.33 -8.58
C THR A 435 -49.16 -1.85 -8.58
N THR A 436 -49.96 -2.50 -9.42
CA THR A 436 -49.89 -3.96 -9.67
C THR A 436 -48.83 -4.32 -10.72
N PHE A 437 -48.05 -3.35 -11.20
CA PHE A 437 -47.07 -3.57 -12.25
C PHE A 437 -46.01 -2.45 -12.25
N TYR A 438 -44.75 -2.84 -12.32
CA TYR A 438 -43.65 -1.97 -12.72
C TYR A 438 -43.21 -2.41 -14.14
N PRO A 439 -43.02 -1.49 -15.10
CA PRO A 439 -42.70 -1.87 -16.47
C PRO A 439 -41.40 -2.66 -16.53
N ASP A 440 -41.40 -3.81 -17.22
CA ASP A 440 -40.19 -4.63 -17.43
C ASP A 440 -39.05 -3.82 -18.08
N ALA A 441 -39.38 -2.86 -18.95
CA ALA A 441 -38.42 -1.94 -19.57
C ALA A 441 -37.76 -0.97 -18.57
N GLY A 442 -38.45 -0.71 -17.45
CA GLY A 442 -37.97 0.11 -16.34
C GLY A 442 -37.52 1.52 -16.71
N TYR A 443 -36.62 2.07 -15.89
CA TYR A 443 -35.89 3.29 -16.18
C TYR A 443 -34.44 2.93 -16.51
N THR A 444 -33.84 3.60 -17.49
CA THR A 444 -32.43 3.46 -17.82
C THR A 444 -31.81 4.82 -18.16
N ASN A 445 -30.73 5.15 -17.46
CA ASN A 445 -29.79 6.20 -17.86
C ASN A 445 -28.55 5.53 -18.46
N ASN A 446 -28.20 5.88 -19.71
CA ASN A 446 -27.00 5.38 -20.42
C ASN A 446 -25.92 6.47 -20.62
N SER A 447 -26.00 7.55 -19.85
CA SER A 447 -25.16 8.75 -19.99
C SER A 447 -24.60 9.16 -18.63
N VAL A 448 -23.84 8.27 -18.00
CA VAL A 448 -23.25 8.52 -16.67
C VAL A 448 -21.80 9.01 -16.85
N PRO A 449 -21.46 10.23 -16.42
CA PRO A 449 -20.08 10.72 -16.47
C PRO A 449 -19.16 9.87 -15.59
N THR A 450 -17.90 9.71 -16.02
CA THR A 450 -16.85 9.10 -15.20
C THR A 450 -16.18 10.17 -14.34
N GLY A 451 -16.01 9.91 -13.05
CA GLY A 451 -15.32 10.77 -12.11
C GLY A 451 -15.85 10.64 -10.69
N ILE A 452 -15.31 11.48 -9.81
CA ILE A 452 -15.78 11.68 -8.44
C ILE A 452 -16.45 13.07 -8.39
N PRO A 453 -17.66 13.22 -7.85
CA PRO A 453 -18.33 14.51 -7.76
C PRO A 453 -17.54 15.47 -6.87
N SER A 454 -17.57 16.76 -7.20
CA SER A 454 -16.79 17.79 -6.50
C SER A 454 -17.34 18.10 -5.09
N ASN A 455 -18.65 17.98 -4.88
CA ASN A 455 -19.29 18.22 -3.59
C ASN A 455 -19.70 16.92 -2.88
N LEU A 456 -18.74 16.22 -2.27
CA LEU A 456 -19.00 14.92 -1.63
C LEU A 456 -20.01 14.97 -0.47
N SER A 457 -20.32 16.13 0.13
CA SER A 457 -21.32 16.18 1.22
C SER A 457 -22.73 15.80 0.76
N ASP A 458 -23.05 16.12 -0.49
CA ASP A 458 -24.36 15.91 -1.08
C ASP A 458 -24.49 14.52 -1.73
N TYR A 459 -23.38 13.79 -1.82
CA TYR A 459 -23.31 12.51 -2.51
C TYR A 459 -23.00 11.37 -1.54
N PHE A 460 -23.44 10.18 -1.90
CA PHE A 460 -23.03 8.94 -1.27
C PHE A 460 -22.57 7.93 -2.32
N TYR A 461 -21.80 6.94 -1.88
CA TYR A 461 -21.16 5.96 -2.75
C TYR A 461 -21.84 4.60 -2.65
N LEU A 462 -21.99 3.90 -3.78
CA LEU A 462 -22.39 2.50 -3.82
C LEU A 462 -21.33 1.68 -4.59
N PRO A 463 -20.62 0.75 -3.94
CA PRO A 463 -19.64 -0.11 -4.60
C PRO A 463 -20.32 -1.16 -5.49
N THR A 464 -19.67 -1.51 -6.60
CA THR A 464 -20.09 -2.64 -7.46
C THR A 464 -19.62 -3.96 -6.86
N LEU A 465 -20.24 -4.40 -5.76
CA LEU A 465 -19.84 -5.62 -5.03
C LEU A 465 -20.07 -6.92 -5.82
N GLY A 466 -20.74 -6.87 -6.97
CA GLY A 466 -21.15 -8.05 -7.74
C GLY A 466 -22.46 -8.62 -7.21
N ILE A 467 -22.88 -9.75 -7.80
CA ILE A 467 -24.12 -10.45 -7.44
C ILE A 467 -23.93 -11.96 -7.52
N TYR A 468 -24.77 -12.73 -6.83
CA TYR A 468 -25.00 -14.14 -7.14
C TYR A 468 -26.23 -14.24 -8.02
N ASN A 469 -26.05 -14.69 -9.27
CA ASN A 469 -27.13 -14.69 -10.24
C ASN A 469 -28.14 -15.83 -10.07
N ASN A 470 -29.24 -15.72 -10.80
CA ASN A 470 -30.39 -16.63 -10.76
C ASN A 470 -30.38 -17.74 -11.80
N ASP A 471 -29.43 -17.68 -12.73
CA ASP A 471 -29.26 -18.62 -13.84
C ASP A 471 -28.49 -19.87 -13.34
N PRO A 472 -28.76 -21.11 -13.80
CA PRO A 472 -27.77 -22.20 -13.72
C PRO A 472 -26.41 -21.71 -14.27
N ALA A 473 -25.34 -21.50 -13.49
CA ALA A 473 -24.82 -22.24 -12.34
C ALA A 473 -24.74 -21.48 -10.99
N ARG A 474 -25.55 -20.42 -10.77
CA ARG A 474 -25.59 -19.60 -9.53
C ARG A 474 -24.23 -19.07 -9.14
N THR A 475 -23.67 -18.35 -10.11
CA THR A 475 -22.30 -17.89 -10.14
C THR A 475 -22.17 -16.53 -9.46
N PHE A 476 -21.05 -16.29 -8.78
CA PHE A 476 -20.66 -14.94 -8.38
C PHE A 476 -20.20 -14.15 -9.60
N LEU A 477 -20.92 -13.09 -9.93
CA LEU A 477 -20.72 -12.34 -11.15
C LEU A 477 -20.25 -10.92 -10.89
N SER A 478 -19.24 -10.55 -11.68
CA SER A 478 -18.88 -9.17 -12.00
C SER A 478 -18.61 -8.24 -10.81
N PRO A 479 -17.93 -8.68 -9.72
CA PRO A 479 -17.43 -7.74 -8.70
C PRO A 479 -16.49 -6.72 -9.34
N GLY A 480 -16.60 -5.46 -8.91
CA GLY A 480 -15.95 -4.30 -9.53
C GLY A 480 -16.65 -3.78 -10.79
N ILE A 481 -17.64 -4.49 -11.33
CA ILE A 481 -18.27 -4.16 -12.63
C ILE A 481 -19.76 -3.85 -12.49
N ILE A 482 -20.50 -4.64 -11.72
CA ILE A 482 -21.95 -4.45 -11.49
C ILE A 482 -22.29 -4.41 -10.01
N GLY A 483 -23.33 -3.67 -9.65
CA GLY A 483 -23.94 -3.69 -8.34
C GLY A 483 -25.45 -3.65 -8.48
N ASP A 484 -26.13 -4.57 -7.81
CA ASP A 484 -27.58 -4.58 -7.74
C ASP A 484 -27.98 -4.35 -6.29
N PHE A 485 -29.06 -3.59 -6.07
CA PHE A 485 -29.54 -3.29 -4.73
C PHE A 485 -31.06 -3.50 -4.66
N TRP A 486 -31.50 -4.28 -3.68
CA TRP A 486 -32.92 -4.55 -3.46
C TRP A 486 -33.71 -3.31 -3.05
N SER A 487 -34.95 -3.22 -3.53
CA SER A 487 -35.98 -2.35 -2.92
C SER A 487 -36.71 -3.05 -1.76
N SER A 488 -37.36 -2.25 -0.92
CA SER A 488 -38.22 -2.72 0.18
C SER A 488 -39.66 -3.05 -0.22
N THR A 489 -40.03 -2.90 -1.50
CA THR A 489 -41.42 -3.04 -1.97
C THR A 489 -41.54 -3.99 -3.15
N THR A 490 -42.57 -4.83 -3.14
CA THR A 490 -42.94 -5.69 -4.28
C THR A 490 -44.36 -5.39 -4.76
N SER A 491 -44.52 -5.26 -6.08
CA SER A 491 -45.79 -5.00 -6.76
C SER A 491 -46.34 -6.28 -7.38
N GLY A 492 -47.65 -6.52 -7.20
CA GLY A 492 -48.32 -7.81 -7.43
C GLY A 492 -48.08 -8.48 -8.79
N ASN A 493 -48.01 -9.83 -8.74
CA ASN A 493 -48.12 -10.78 -9.85
C ASN A 493 -46.87 -11.06 -10.71
N MET A 494 -45.69 -10.67 -10.25
CA MET A 494 -44.43 -11.13 -10.82
C MET A 494 -43.56 -11.63 -9.68
N ASP A 495 -42.93 -12.80 -9.79
CA ASP A 495 -41.93 -13.34 -8.85
C ASP A 495 -40.62 -12.50 -8.87
N LYS A 496 -40.76 -11.19 -9.08
CA LYS A 496 -39.73 -10.20 -9.32
C LYS A 496 -39.88 -9.04 -8.35
N VAL A 497 -38.77 -8.35 -8.13
CA VAL A 497 -38.70 -7.12 -7.34
C VAL A 497 -37.83 -6.11 -8.07
N CYS A 498 -38.18 -4.83 -7.96
CA CYS A 498 -37.38 -3.75 -8.50
C CYS A 498 -36.03 -3.66 -7.79
N ILE A 499 -34.96 -3.53 -8.57
CA ILE A 499 -33.61 -3.27 -8.09
C ILE A 499 -33.08 -1.97 -8.67
N LEU A 500 -32.12 -1.36 -7.98
CA LEU A 500 -31.22 -0.38 -8.57
C LEU A 500 -29.99 -1.12 -9.08
N PHE A 501 -29.80 -1.11 -10.39
CA PHE A 501 -28.64 -1.67 -11.07
C PHE A 501 -27.67 -0.54 -11.40
N ILE A 502 -26.40 -0.73 -11.09
CA ILE A 502 -25.31 0.18 -11.42
C ILE A 502 -24.18 -0.53 -12.15
N LYS A 503 -23.63 0.16 -13.15
CA LYS A 503 -22.46 -0.23 -13.92
C LYS A 503 -21.86 1.03 -14.54
N ALA A 504 -20.60 0.95 -14.98
CA ALA A 504 -20.02 1.96 -15.86
C ALA A 504 -21.00 2.40 -16.97
N ASN A 505 -21.22 3.72 -17.07
CA ASN A 505 -22.13 4.38 -18.01
C ASN A 505 -23.64 4.06 -17.86
N ILE A 506 -24.06 3.21 -16.91
CA ILE A 506 -25.43 2.71 -16.84
C ILE A 506 -25.96 2.72 -15.40
N VAL A 507 -27.11 3.38 -15.22
CA VAL A 507 -27.97 3.19 -14.05
C VAL A 507 -29.34 2.73 -14.52
N ARG A 508 -29.91 1.70 -13.89
CA ARG A 508 -31.24 1.18 -14.24
C ARG A 508 -32.07 0.88 -13.00
N VAL A 509 -33.39 1.01 -13.17
CA VAL A 509 -34.37 0.49 -12.22
C VAL A 509 -35.31 -0.43 -12.98
N PHE A 510 -35.25 -1.73 -12.70
CA PHE A 510 -36.02 -2.75 -13.40
C PHE A 510 -36.35 -3.94 -12.47
N PRO A 511 -37.39 -4.73 -12.78
CA PRO A 511 -37.77 -5.88 -11.98
C PRO A 511 -36.91 -7.11 -12.31
N THR A 512 -36.37 -7.77 -11.29
CA THR A 512 -35.55 -9.01 -11.40
C THR A 512 -36.07 -10.11 -10.49
N PRO A 513 -35.90 -11.41 -10.80
CA PRO A 513 -36.36 -12.51 -9.94
C PRO A 513 -35.78 -12.43 -8.51
N ARG A 514 -36.59 -12.79 -7.52
CA ARG A 514 -36.29 -12.64 -6.08
C ARG A 514 -35.17 -13.54 -5.54
N ASN A 515 -34.78 -14.56 -6.28
CA ASN A 515 -33.87 -15.62 -5.83
C ASN A 515 -32.37 -15.28 -5.97
N GLY A 516 -32.02 -14.02 -6.28
CA GLY A 516 -30.64 -13.59 -6.50
C GLY A 516 -29.96 -13.22 -5.20
N GLY A 517 -28.67 -13.53 -5.06
CA GLY A 517 -27.88 -13.02 -3.94
C GLY A 517 -27.43 -11.61 -4.25
N VAL A 518 -28.18 -10.63 -3.79
CA VAL A 518 -28.00 -9.20 -4.13
C VAL A 518 -27.79 -8.41 -2.84
N THR A 519 -27.08 -7.29 -2.93
CA THR A 519 -26.77 -6.43 -1.77
C THR A 519 -27.92 -5.47 -1.47
N ARG A 520 -27.74 -4.69 -0.41
CA ARG A 520 -28.73 -3.75 0.11
C ARG A 520 -28.02 -2.47 0.52
N PHE A 521 -28.76 -1.37 0.56
CA PHE A 521 -28.36 -0.12 1.20
C PHE A 521 -29.60 0.50 1.83
N SER A 522 -29.40 1.41 2.78
CA SER A 522 -30.49 2.10 3.46
C SER A 522 -30.51 3.58 3.11
N SER A 523 -31.68 4.13 2.78
CA SER A 523 -31.85 5.59 2.66
C SER A 523 -31.76 6.32 4.00
N SER A 524 -31.81 5.61 5.14
CA SER A 524 -31.57 6.19 6.47
C SER A 524 -30.08 6.29 6.84
N ASN A 525 -29.21 5.62 6.08
CA ASN A 525 -27.76 5.64 6.27
C ASN A 525 -27.03 5.58 4.92
N GLU A 526 -27.21 6.62 4.10
CA GLU A 526 -26.62 6.69 2.76
C GLU A 526 -25.08 6.63 2.80
N ASP A 527 -24.44 7.04 3.91
CA ASP A 527 -22.97 7.06 4.06
C ASP A 527 -22.36 5.70 4.47
N GLU A 528 -23.15 4.64 4.62
CA GLU A 528 -22.69 3.29 5.00
C GLU A 528 -21.49 2.81 4.17
N TYR A 529 -21.58 3.05 2.87
CA TYR A 529 -20.60 2.63 1.87
C TYR A 529 -19.61 3.74 1.49
N CYS A 530 -19.52 4.84 2.25
CA CYS A 530 -18.53 5.86 1.97
C CYS A 530 -17.09 5.28 2.06
N PRO A 531 -16.24 5.45 1.03
CA PRO A 531 -14.92 4.85 0.98
C PRO A 531 -13.83 5.60 1.77
N PHE A 532 -14.11 6.78 2.33
CA PHE A 532 -13.12 7.68 2.95
C PHE A 532 -13.37 7.97 4.43
#